data_AF-A0A4Q0XTS7-F1
#
_entry.id   AF-A0A4Q0XTS7-F1
#
_cell.length_a   1.000
_cell.length_b   1.000
_cell.length_c   1.000
_cell.angle_alpha   90.00
_cell.angle_beta   90.00
_cell.angle_gamma   90.00
#
_symmetry.space_group_name_H-M   'P 1'
#
loop_
_entity.id
_entity.type
_entity.pdbx_description
1 polymer ?
#
loop_
_entity_poly.entity_id
_entity_poly.type
_entity_poly.pdbx_seq_one_letter_code
_entity_poly.pdbx_strand_id
1 'polypeptide(L)'
;MSKLKKLRHGFDKITSNHAQNWQLVIFWIIIFEIFATIFEYLFIGTGSVYIDKTDDTVAKELFAGLYFTIFIWGCVYNFIFWNLTTLLWLFLFGVTGLYFVITDDLTFNMMIHNLFPIHYLQAGFSIALMVELFFKLIITYLIYQLVVALRNKNQD
;
A
#
# COMPACT_ATOMS: atom_id res chain seq x y z
N MET A 1 -17.84 25.86 -7.91
CA MET A 1 -16.60 25.17 -7.48
C MET A 1 -15.99 24.47 -8.71
N SER A 2 -14.71 24.66 -9.02
CA SER A 2 -14.10 24.03 -10.21
C SER A 2 -14.02 22.51 -10.05
N LYS A 3 -14.07 21.75 -11.17
CA LYS A 3 -14.03 20.27 -11.16
C LYS A 3 -12.83 19.72 -10.35
N LEU A 4 -11.66 20.35 -10.51
CA LEU A 4 -10.43 20.03 -9.76
C LEU A 4 -10.59 20.19 -8.24
N LYS A 5 -11.22 21.28 -7.77
CA LYS A 5 -11.46 21.48 -6.33
C LYS A 5 -12.39 20.41 -5.75
N LYS A 6 -13.40 19.98 -6.53
CA LYS A 6 -14.32 18.90 -6.11
C LYS A 6 -13.60 17.55 -6.01
N LEU A 7 -12.75 17.23 -6.99
CA LEU A 7 -11.94 16.00 -6.98
C LEU A 7 -10.98 15.97 -5.79
N ARG A 8 -10.21 17.04 -5.60
CA ARG A 8 -9.31 17.17 -4.44
C ARG A 8 -10.07 17.03 -3.13
N HIS A 9 -11.19 17.72 -2.99
CA HIS A 9 -11.98 17.66 -1.77
C HIS A 9 -12.50 16.25 -1.47
N GLY A 10 -12.98 15.53 -2.49
CA GLY A 10 -13.39 14.12 -2.34
C GLY A 10 -12.23 13.20 -1.99
N PHE A 11 -11.08 13.37 -2.66
CA PHE A 11 -9.87 12.61 -2.37
C PHE A 11 -9.41 12.83 -0.93
N ASP A 12 -9.21 14.09 -0.52
CA ASP A 12 -8.77 14.46 0.83
C ASP A 12 -9.74 13.95 1.92
N LYS A 13 -11.05 13.93 1.63
CA LYS A 13 -12.05 13.37 2.54
C LYS A 13 -11.84 11.87 2.76
N ILE A 14 -11.56 11.12 1.69
CA ILE A 14 -11.40 9.66 1.73
C ILE A 14 -10.03 9.27 2.30
N THR A 15 -8.97 10.04 2.00
CA THR A 15 -7.60 9.62 2.29
C THR A 15 -7.04 10.15 3.59
N SER A 16 -7.47 11.33 4.03
CA SER A 16 -6.89 11.99 5.20
C SER A 16 -7.93 12.60 6.14
N ASN A 17 -9.21 12.49 5.78
CA ASN A 17 -10.30 13.28 6.39
C ASN A 17 -9.92 14.77 6.46
N HIS A 18 -9.46 15.33 5.33
CA HIS A 18 -8.93 16.70 5.23
C HIS A 18 -7.70 16.97 6.13
N ALA A 19 -6.74 16.05 6.12
CA ALA A 19 -5.52 16.10 6.92
C ALA A 19 -5.77 16.20 8.44
N GLN A 20 -6.80 15.52 8.93
CA GLN A 20 -7.07 15.36 10.37
C GLN A 20 -6.69 13.96 10.87
N ASN A 21 -6.82 12.93 10.04
CA ASN A 21 -6.60 11.55 10.44
C ASN A 21 -5.29 11.01 9.85
N TRP A 22 -4.20 11.09 10.61
CA TRP A 22 -2.88 10.59 10.20
C TRP A 22 -2.85 9.07 9.97
N GLN A 23 -3.65 8.28 10.71
CA GLN A 23 -3.70 6.82 10.56
C GLN A 23 -4.30 6.43 9.20
N LEU A 24 -5.35 7.14 8.79
CA LEU A 24 -5.99 6.95 7.50
C LEU A 24 -5.03 7.29 6.34
N VAL A 25 -4.19 8.32 6.51
CA VAL A 25 -3.17 8.67 5.52
C VAL A 25 -2.13 7.56 5.38
N ILE A 26 -1.59 7.05 6.49
CA ILE A 26 -0.64 5.94 6.46
C ILE A 26 -1.25 4.70 5.81
N PHE A 27 -2.51 4.39 6.15
CA PHE A 27 -3.25 3.29 5.54
C PHE A 27 -3.26 3.41 4.01
N TRP A 28 -3.62 4.57 3.46
CA TRP A 28 -3.62 4.77 2.01
C TRP A 28 -2.22 4.76 1.38
N ILE A 29 -1.21 5.31 2.06
CA ILE A 29 0.19 5.23 1.61
C ILE A 29 0.59 3.77 1.40
N ILE A 30 0.35 2.90 2.39
CA ILE A 30 0.72 1.49 2.30
C ILE A 30 -0.03 0.80 1.15
N ILE A 31 -1.32 1.07 0.98
CA ILE A 31 -2.12 0.46 -0.09
C ILE A 31 -1.63 0.88 -1.48
N PHE A 32 -1.37 2.17 -1.69
CA PHE A 32 -0.84 2.63 -2.97
C PHE A 32 0.56 2.08 -3.24
N GLU A 33 1.40 1.94 -2.20
CA GLU A 33 2.74 1.38 -2.35
C GLU A 33 2.69 -0.11 -2.71
N ILE A 34 1.79 -0.90 -2.10
CA ILE A 34 1.59 -2.31 -2.47
C ILE A 34 1.13 -2.42 -3.93
N PHE A 35 0.15 -1.61 -4.35
CA PHE A 35 -0.30 -1.63 -5.74
C PHE A 35 0.79 -1.21 -6.72
N ALA A 36 1.58 -0.20 -6.38
CA ALA A 36 2.72 0.22 -7.19
C ALA A 36 3.74 -0.92 -7.33
N THR A 37 4.06 -1.60 -6.23
CA THR A 37 5.01 -2.72 -6.21
C THR A 37 4.50 -3.91 -7.03
N ILE A 38 3.23 -4.30 -6.87
CA ILE A 38 2.61 -5.36 -7.68
C ILE A 38 2.65 -4.97 -9.17
N PHE A 39 2.40 -3.71 -9.48
CA PHE A 39 2.47 -3.21 -10.86
C PHE A 39 3.90 -3.28 -11.43
N GLU A 40 4.92 -2.85 -10.68
CA GLU A 40 6.33 -2.98 -11.07
C GLU A 40 6.68 -4.45 -11.38
N TYR A 41 6.25 -5.35 -10.50
CA TYR A 41 6.50 -6.80 -10.62
C TYR A 41 5.93 -7.36 -11.92
N LEU A 42 4.67 -7.02 -12.24
CA LEU A 42 3.96 -7.58 -13.38
C LEU A 42 4.38 -6.96 -14.73
N PHE A 43 4.74 -5.68 -14.77
CA PHE A 43 4.87 -4.94 -16.04
C PHE A 43 6.28 -4.43 -16.36
N ILE A 44 7.16 -4.28 -15.36
CA ILE A 44 8.50 -3.71 -15.55
C ILE A 44 9.56 -4.80 -15.39
N GLY A 45 9.31 -5.81 -14.57
CA GLY A 45 10.16 -7.00 -14.44
C GLY A 45 11.48 -6.77 -13.69
N THR A 46 11.90 -5.51 -13.49
CA THR A 46 13.06 -5.11 -12.66
C THR A 46 12.89 -5.49 -11.20
N GLY A 47 11.64 -5.45 -10.71
CA GLY A 47 11.28 -5.79 -9.34
C GLY A 47 11.69 -7.20 -8.91
N SER A 48 11.70 -8.15 -9.86
CA SER A 48 12.01 -9.56 -9.58
C SER A 48 13.44 -9.80 -9.09
N VAL A 49 14.36 -8.88 -9.40
CA VAL A 49 15.77 -8.94 -8.95
C VAL A 49 15.89 -8.64 -7.45
N TYR A 50 14.93 -7.93 -6.88
CA TYR A 50 14.92 -7.52 -5.47
C TYR A 50 14.11 -8.46 -4.58
N ILE A 51 13.52 -9.50 -5.17
CA ILE A 51 12.88 -10.56 -4.40
C ILE A 51 13.98 -11.43 -3.83
N ASP A 52 14.13 -11.39 -2.51
CA ASP A 52 14.87 -12.43 -1.81
C ASP A 52 14.00 -13.68 -1.82
N LYS A 53 14.24 -14.56 -2.80
CA LYS A 53 13.47 -15.79 -2.95
C LYS A 53 13.72 -16.65 -1.73
N THR A 54 12.76 -16.61 -0.80
CA THR A 54 12.74 -17.55 0.30
C THR A 54 12.46 -18.92 -0.31
N ASP A 55 13.40 -19.85 -0.15
CA ASP A 55 13.23 -21.22 -0.61
C ASP A 55 11.90 -21.79 -0.12
N ASP A 56 11.23 -22.55 -0.99
CA ASP A 56 9.99 -23.23 -0.66
C ASP A 56 10.26 -24.23 0.47
N THR A 57 9.91 -23.80 1.68
CA THR A 57 10.16 -24.50 2.94
C THR A 57 8.85 -24.69 3.66
N VAL A 58 8.77 -25.73 4.50
CA VAL A 58 7.61 -25.97 5.38
C VAL A 58 7.28 -24.73 6.23
N ALA A 59 8.29 -23.93 6.58
CA ALA A 59 8.10 -22.67 7.29
C ALA A 59 7.27 -21.64 6.49
N LYS A 60 7.50 -21.52 5.18
CA LYS A 60 6.74 -20.64 4.27
C LYS A 60 5.27 -21.06 4.21
N GLU A 61 5.01 -22.36 4.08
CA GLU A 61 3.66 -22.90 4.06
C GLU A 61 2.92 -22.69 5.39
N LEU A 62 3.61 -22.91 6.52
CA LEU A 62 3.06 -22.65 7.84
C LEU A 62 2.76 -21.16 8.05
N PHE A 63 3.64 -20.27 7.60
CA PHE A 63 3.41 -18.84 7.65
C PHE A 63 2.18 -18.44 6.85
N ALA A 64 2.07 -18.89 5.60
CA ALA A 64 0.91 -18.64 4.75
C ALA A 64 -0.39 -19.18 5.36
N GLY A 65 -0.35 -20.39 5.94
CA GLY A 65 -1.51 -21.00 6.61
C GLY A 65 -1.96 -20.23 7.85
N LEU A 66 -1.01 -19.80 8.69
CA LEU A 66 -1.29 -18.98 9.87
C LEU A 66 -1.84 -17.60 9.47
N TYR A 67 -1.21 -16.97 8.47
CA TYR A 67 -1.64 -15.69 7.92
C TYR A 67 -3.10 -15.77 7.45
N PHE A 68 -3.42 -16.77 6.62
CA PHE A 68 -4.77 -16.98 6.11
C PHE A 68 -5.77 -17.28 7.23
N THR A 69 -5.39 -18.08 8.22
CA THR A 69 -6.25 -18.40 9.37
C THR A 69 -6.59 -17.15 10.18
N ILE A 70 -5.61 -16.29 10.46
CA ILE A 70 -5.81 -15.01 11.15
C ILE A 70 -6.73 -14.10 10.33
N PHE A 71 -6.54 -14.04 9.01
CA PHE A 71 -7.40 -13.25 8.12
C PHE A 71 -8.87 -13.68 8.21
N ILE A 72 -9.13 -15.00 8.10
CA ILE A 72 -10.49 -15.54 8.15
C ILE A 72 -11.14 -15.27 9.52
N TRP A 73 -10.43 -15.50 10.62
CA TRP A 73 -10.94 -15.19 11.95
C TRP A 73 -11.22 -13.69 12.13
N GLY A 74 -10.38 -12.84 11.57
CA GLY A 74 -10.60 -11.41 11.52
C GLY A 74 -11.87 -11.04 10.74
N CYS A 75 -12.10 -11.65 9.58
CA CYS A 75 -13.34 -11.50 8.82
C CYS A 75 -14.58 -11.93 9.62
N VAL A 76 -14.51 -13.07 10.30
CA VAL A 76 -15.60 -13.55 11.18
C VAL A 76 -15.86 -12.55 12.31
N TYR A 77 -14.80 -12.06 12.97
CA TYR A 77 -14.91 -11.05 14.01
C TYR A 77 -15.59 -9.77 13.48
N ASN A 78 -15.16 -9.28 12.32
CA ASN A 78 -15.74 -8.07 11.74
C ASN A 78 -17.22 -8.26 11.34
N PHE A 79 -17.57 -9.44 10.84
CA PHE A 79 -18.94 -9.78 10.51
C PHE A 79 -19.87 -9.71 11.75
N ILE A 80 -19.38 -10.11 12.92
CA ILE A 80 -20.14 -10.08 14.17
C ILE A 80 -20.23 -8.65 14.75
N PHE A 81 -19.11 -7.93 14.83
CA PHE A 81 -19.03 -6.67 15.57
C PHE A 81 -19.19 -5.42 14.69
N TRP A 82 -19.19 -5.56 13.37
CA TRP A 82 -19.36 -4.49 12.38
C TRP A 82 -18.55 -3.22 12.68
N ASN A 83 -17.25 -3.39 12.89
CA ASN A 83 -16.35 -2.31 13.25
C ASN A 83 -15.59 -1.79 12.02
N LEU A 84 -15.80 -0.51 11.65
CA LEU A 84 -15.17 0.09 10.47
C LEU A 84 -13.64 0.09 10.53
N THR A 85 -13.05 0.41 11.69
CA THR A 85 -11.60 0.42 11.86
C THR A 85 -11.01 -0.97 11.66
N THR A 86 -11.66 -1.99 12.22
CA THR A 86 -11.26 -3.39 12.03
C THR A 86 -11.41 -3.81 10.56
N LEU A 87 -12.43 -3.31 9.87
CA LEU A 87 -12.64 -3.59 8.44
C LEU A 87 -11.52 -2.99 7.59
N LEU A 88 -11.07 -1.78 7.90
CA LEU A 88 -9.91 -1.17 7.23
C LEU A 88 -8.63 -1.98 7.48
N TRP A 89 -8.37 -2.41 8.72
CA TRP A 89 -7.22 -3.27 9.00
C TRP A 89 -7.29 -4.61 8.26
N LEU A 90 -8.47 -5.22 8.17
CA LEU A 90 -8.66 -6.45 7.40
C LEU A 90 -8.46 -6.24 5.92
N PHE A 91 -8.90 -5.11 5.38
CA PHE A 91 -8.62 -4.76 4.00
C PHE A 91 -7.12 -4.64 3.75
N LEU A 92 -6.39 -3.94 4.64
CA LEU A 92 -4.93 -3.85 4.56
C LEU A 92 -4.27 -5.24 4.63
N PHE A 93 -4.75 -6.10 5.53
CA PHE A 93 -4.30 -7.49 5.69
C PHE A 93 -4.58 -8.33 4.43
N GLY A 94 -5.72 -8.11 3.77
CA GLY A 94 -6.05 -8.75 2.51
C GLY A 94 -5.14 -8.30 1.38
N VAL A 95 -4.89 -6.99 1.24
CA VAL A 95 -4.00 -6.44 0.20
C VAL A 95 -2.56 -6.89 0.39
N THR A 96 -2.06 -6.94 1.62
CA THR A 96 -0.73 -7.51 1.94
C THR A 96 -0.65 -9.01 1.68
N GLY A 97 -1.71 -9.76 1.94
CA GLY A 97 -1.80 -11.17 1.55
C GLY A 97 -1.75 -11.38 0.04
N LEU A 98 -2.46 -10.55 -0.73
CA LEU A 98 -2.38 -10.56 -2.19
C LEU A 98 -0.97 -10.26 -2.70
N TYR A 99 -0.28 -9.31 -2.07
CA TYR A 99 1.12 -9.02 -2.39
C TYR A 99 2.01 -10.25 -2.22
N PHE A 100 1.92 -10.95 -1.09
CA PHE A 100 2.69 -12.16 -0.86
C PHE A 100 2.40 -13.26 -1.90
N VAL A 101 1.13 -13.47 -2.25
CA VAL A 101 0.74 -14.49 -3.23
C VAL A 101 1.22 -14.15 -4.65
N ILE A 102 1.22 -12.87 -5.02
CA ILE A 102 1.60 -12.45 -6.38
C ILE A 102 3.12 -12.38 -6.53
N THR A 103 3.82 -11.87 -5.53
CA THR A 103 5.25 -11.54 -5.63
C THR A 103 6.17 -12.57 -4.99
N ASP A 104 5.65 -13.50 -4.17
CA ASP A 104 6.43 -14.42 -3.33
C ASP A 104 7.41 -13.73 -2.35
N ASP A 105 7.37 -12.40 -2.24
CA ASP A 105 8.25 -11.61 -1.38
C ASP A 105 7.66 -11.46 0.03
N LEU A 106 7.98 -12.42 0.91
CA LEU A 106 7.58 -12.37 2.32
C LEU A 106 8.37 -11.34 3.15
N THR A 107 9.45 -10.80 2.62
CA THR A 107 10.35 -9.87 3.32
C THR A 107 10.02 -8.40 3.07
N PHE A 108 9.12 -8.12 2.12
CA PHE A 108 8.82 -6.77 1.62
C PHE A 108 10.02 -6.04 1.02
N ASN A 109 11.09 -6.76 0.65
CA ASN A 109 12.30 -6.15 0.12
C ASN A 109 12.02 -5.41 -1.20
N MET A 110 11.18 -5.98 -2.05
CA MET A 110 10.73 -5.35 -3.28
C MET A 110 9.92 -4.08 -3.00
N MET A 111 9.03 -4.10 -2.01
CA MET A 111 8.24 -2.93 -1.63
C MET A 111 9.13 -1.80 -1.09
N ILE A 112 10.14 -2.14 -0.28
CA ILE A 112 11.11 -1.17 0.24
C ILE A 112 11.95 -0.58 -0.91
N HIS A 113 12.35 -1.40 -1.88
CA HIS A 113 13.09 -0.93 -3.04
C HIS A 113 12.23 -0.01 -3.92
N ASN A 114 10.97 -0.37 -4.16
CA ASN A 114 10.01 0.41 -4.94
C ASN A 114 9.80 1.82 -4.36
N LEU A 115 9.94 2.02 -3.04
CA LEU A 115 9.89 3.36 -2.41
C LEU A 115 10.92 4.35 -2.98
N PHE A 116 12.08 3.88 -3.45
CA PHE A 116 13.12 4.73 -4.02
C PHE A 116 12.97 4.82 -5.53
N PRO A 117 12.56 5.97 -6.11
CA PRO A 117 12.21 6.05 -7.53
C PRO A 117 13.42 6.12 -8.50
N ILE A 118 14.64 5.94 -8.00
CA ILE A 118 15.87 6.25 -8.75
C ILE A 118 16.14 5.19 -9.84
N HIS A 119 15.77 3.94 -9.60
CA HIS A 119 15.97 2.86 -10.59
C HIS A 119 15.11 3.03 -11.84
N TYR A 120 13.96 3.70 -11.75
CA TYR A 120 13.09 3.95 -12.91
C TYR A 120 13.72 4.90 -13.92
N LEU A 121 14.61 5.79 -13.51
CA LEU A 121 15.31 6.69 -14.44
C LEU A 121 16.29 5.94 -15.34
N GLN A 122 16.70 4.73 -14.95
CA GLN A 122 17.55 3.84 -15.74
C GLN A 122 16.71 2.93 -16.65
N ALA A 123 15.42 2.75 -16.35
CA ALA A 123 14.49 2.05 -17.21
C ALA A 123 14.12 2.93 -18.41
N GLY A 124 14.07 2.35 -19.60
CA GLY A 124 13.63 3.04 -20.81
C GLY A 124 12.23 3.65 -20.65
N PHE A 125 11.98 4.78 -21.30
CA PHE A 125 10.69 5.48 -21.22
C PHE A 125 9.55 4.57 -21.72
N SER A 126 8.61 4.24 -20.83
CA SER A 126 7.51 3.31 -21.12
C SER A 126 6.19 3.76 -20.46
N ILE A 127 5.06 3.21 -20.92
CA ILE A 127 3.75 3.45 -20.28
C ILE A 127 3.76 2.95 -18.83
N ALA A 128 4.46 1.85 -18.54
CA ALA A 128 4.59 1.34 -17.19
C ALA A 128 5.26 2.36 -16.25
N LEU A 129 6.36 2.99 -16.70
CA LEU A 129 7.03 4.06 -15.97
C LEU A 129 6.10 5.27 -15.70
N MET A 130 5.21 5.62 -16.64
CA MET A 130 4.23 6.70 -16.40
C MET A 130 3.24 6.36 -15.28
N VAL A 131 2.72 5.12 -15.28
CA VAL A 131 1.78 4.64 -14.26
C VAL A 131 2.45 4.62 -12.89
N GLU A 132 3.71 4.22 -12.84
CA GLU A 132 4.49 4.15 -11.61
C GLU A 132 4.81 5.54 -11.05
N LEU A 133 5.27 6.47 -11.90
CA LEU A 133 5.45 7.87 -11.50
C LEU A 133 4.13 8.49 -11.01
N PHE A 134 3.00 8.10 -11.59
CA PHE A 134 1.69 8.53 -11.10
C PHE A 134 1.39 8.00 -9.69
N PHE A 135 1.68 6.73 -9.40
CA PHE A 135 1.59 6.21 -8.03
C PHE A 135 2.50 6.98 -7.07
N LYS A 136 3.75 7.25 -7.46
CA LYS A 136 4.71 8.01 -6.62
C LYS A 136 4.24 9.45 -6.38
N LEU A 137 3.60 10.09 -7.35
CA LEU A 137 2.99 11.40 -7.17
C LEU A 137 1.86 11.35 -6.12
N ILE A 138 0.98 10.36 -6.20
CA ILE A 138 -0.10 10.16 -5.21
C ILE A 138 0.50 9.97 -3.81
N ILE A 139 1.48 9.06 -3.67
CA ILE A 139 2.11 8.76 -2.38
C ILE A 139 2.81 9.99 -1.82
N THR A 140 3.53 10.75 -2.65
CA THR A 140 4.18 12.01 -2.24
C THR A 140 3.17 13.03 -1.72
N TYR A 141 2.02 13.16 -2.38
CA TYR A 141 0.94 14.02 -1.92
C TYR A 141 0.36 13.54 -0.57
N LEU A 142 0.20 12.23 -0.37
CA LEU A 142 -0.25 11.68 0.91
C LEU A 142 0.79 11.89 2.01
N ILE A 143 2.09 11.77 1.72
CA ILE A 143 3.16 12.11 2.68
C ILE A 143 3.06 13.58 3.09
N TYR A 144 2.82 14.49 2.15
CA TYR A 144 2.55 15.89 2.49
C TYR A 144 1.34 16.04 3.43
N GLN A 145 0.22 15.33 3.15
CA GLN A 145 -0.94 15.34 4.03
C GLN A 145 -0.66 14.73 5.41
N LEU A 146 0.20 13.72 5.48
CA LEU A 146 0.63 13.10 6.73
C LEU A 146 1.35 14.11 7.61
N VAL A 147 2.31 14.86 7.04
CA VAL A 147 3.05 15.91 7.77
C VAL A 147 2.08 16.98 8.28
N VAL A 148 1.11 17.41 7.48
CA VAL A 148 0.08 18.38 7.90
C VAL A 148 -0.78 17.81 9.04
N ALA A 149 -1.25 16.56 8.92
CA ALA A 149 -2.09 15.92 9.93
C ALA A 149 -1.36 15.73 11.27
N LEU A 150 -0.07 15.35 11.24
CA LEU A 150 0.76 15.23 12.43
C LEU A 150 1.02 16.59 13.08
N ARG A 151 1.22 17.65 12.28
CA ARG A 151 1.38 19.00 12.80
C ARG A 151 0.12 19.49 13.52
N ASN A 152 -1.05 19.26 12.92
CA ASN A 152 -2.33 19.65 13.53
C ASN A 152 -2.56 18.93 14.86
N LYS A 153 -2.24 17.63 14.94
CA LYS A 153 -2.33 16.85 16.18
C LYS A 153 -1.44 17.38 17.30
N ASN A 154 -0.25 17.89 16.97
CA ASN A 154 0.70 18.41 17.97
C ASN A 154 0.33 19.83 18.46
N GLN A 155 -0.69 20.47 17.88
CA GLN A 155 -1.17 21.79 18.28
C GLN A 155 -2.40 21.73 19.20
N ASP A 156 -3.00 20.54 19.35
CA ASP A 156 -4.06 20.22 20.32
C ASP A 156 -3.43 19.59 21.59
#